data_AF-A0A841ZLQ7-F1
#
_entry.id   AF-A0A841ZLQ7-F1
#
_cell.length_a   1.000
_cell.length_b   1.000
_cell.length_c   1.000
_cell.angle_alpha   90.00
_cell.angle_beta   90.00
_cell.angle_gamma   90.00
#
_symmetry.space_group_name_H-M   'P 1'
#
loop_
_entity.id
_entity.type
_entity.pdbx_description
1 polymer ?
#
loop_
_entity_poly.entity_id
_entity_poly.type
_entity_poly.pdbx_seq_one_letter_code
_entity_poly.pdbx_strand_id
1 'polypeptide(L)'
;MKLTASDFDALYLPEKQFRKLKEIYTEEEIDILKKERKRLWQEWRELVLAIYKGLPANSELAKPYIESWTNGWQMKGHFFATFRFINWEQNATCISLLWNAKYLKVGLEWQAYKAKSSLLDVSLHNHYLLSLLPEIKKVNHYSVWTSAKEEFTPFLLLTDFQAGVKKEILSELDNKNGLGVGVIFEKRDLMNPVETFLPLISELEFLYSKMKHVFEG
;
A
#
# COMPACT_ATOMS: atom_id res chain seq x y z
N MET A 1 16.47 12.16 -2.74
CA MET A 1 15.90 11.62 -1.49
C MET A 1 16.18 10.13 -1.47
N LYS A 2 16.57 9.57 -0.31
CA LYS A 2 16.85 8.14 -0.11
C LYS A 2 16.04 7.64 1.08
N LEU A 3 15.67 6.36 1.09
CA LEU A 3 15.19 5.68 2.29
C LEU A 3 16.25 4.63 2.66
N THR A 4 16.68 4.59 3.90
CA THR A 4 17.72 3.66 4.37
C THR A 4 17.11 2.53 5.16
N ALA A 5 17.80 1.40 5.28
CA ALA A 5 17.38 0.30 6.16
C ALA A 5 17.15 0.78 7.60
N SER A 6 17.93 1.75 8.09
CA SER A 6 17.75 2.34 9.42
C SER A 6 16.42 3.11 9.55
N ASP A 7 15.92 3.70 8.47
CA ASP A 7 14.62 4.38 8.50
C ASP A 7 13.47 3.38 8.68
N PHE A 8 13.60 2.15 8.18
CA PHE A 8 12.65 1.06 8.48
C PHE A 8 12.73 0.67 9.96
N ASP A 9 13.93 0.49 10.50
CA ASP A 9 14.09 0.14 11.92
C ASP A 9 13.49 1.22 12.84
N ALA A 10 13.63 2.49 12.48
CA ALA A 10 13.02 3.62 13.19
C ALA A 10 11.48 3.64 13.12
N LEU A 11 10.87 2.91 12.18
CA LEU A 11 9.42 2.73 12.14
C LEU A 11 8.91 1.70 13.15
N TYR A 12 9.77 0.87 13.72
CA TYR A 12 9.36 -0.06 14.78
C TYR A 12 8.67 0.70 15.91
N LEU A 13 7.55 0.15 16.38
CA LEU A 13 6.76 0.75 17.44
C LEU A 13 6.06 -0.38 18.21
N PRO A 14 6.44 -0.64 19.48
CA PRO A 14 5.88 -1.77 20.22
C PRO A 14 4.40 -1.59 20.54
N GLU A 15 3.95 -0.34 20.70
CA GLU A 15 2.55 0.00 20.98
C GLU A 15 2.14 1.27 20.24
N LYS A 16 0.94 1.28 19.65
CA LYS A 16 0.47 2.45 18.87
C LYS A 16 -0.11 3.55 19.76
N GLN A 17 -0.62 3.21 20.94
CA GLN A 17 -1.31 4.15 21.83
C GLN A 17 -0.34 4.91 22.71
N PHE A 18 -0.44 6.24 22.77
CA PHE A 18 0.43 7.05 23.63
C PHE A 18 0.35 6.66 25.10
N ARG A 19 -0.84 6.28 25.58
CA ARG A 19 -1.02 5.80 26.95
C ARG A 19 -0.12 4.61 27.27
N LYS A 20 -0.10 3.60 26.40
CA LYS A 20 0.74 2.41 26.57
C LYS A 20 2.22 2.71 26.33
N LEU A 21 2.54 3.59 25.39
CA LEU A 21 3.92 4.02 25.17
C LEU A 21 4.53 4.67 26.43
N LYS A 22 3.74 5.44 27.19
CA LYS A 22 4.16 6.03 28.48
C LYS A 22 4.40 5.01 29.59
N GLU A 23 3.97 3.76 29.41
CA GLU A 23 4.29 2.66 30.33
C GLU A 23 5.66 2.03 30.01
N ILE A 24 6.18 2.28 28.80
CA ILE A 24 7.43 1.69 28.27
C ILE A 24 8.57 2.71 28.24
N TYR A 25 8.26 3.97 27.92
CA TYR A 25 9.22 5.03 27.63
C TYR A 25 9.03 6.23 28.56
N THR A 26 10.11 6.97 28.81
CA THR A 26 10.06 8.27 29.48
C THR A 26 9.41 9.33 28.58
N GLU A 27 9.08 10.50 29.15
CA GLU A 27 8.52 11.60 28.36
C GLU A 27 9.52 12.12 27.32
N GLU A 28 10.81 12.21 27.68
CA GLU A 28 11.86 12.61 26.74
C GLU A 28 12.02 11.63 25.58
N GLU A 29 11.99 10.32 25.87
CA GLU A 29 12.05 9.27 24.85
C GLU A 29 10.86 9.33 23.90
N ILE A 30 9.65 9.58 24.43
CA ILE A 30 8.45 9.77 23.61
C ILE A 30 8.57 10.99 22.70
N ASP A 31 9.14 12.08 23.18
CA ASP A 31 9.33 13.28 22.37
C ASP A 31 10.41 13.11 21.30
N ILE A 32 11.45 12.32 21.58
CA ILE A 32 12.41 11.87 20.56
C ILE A 32 11.70 11.02 19.50
N LEU A 33 10.91 10.02 19.92
CA LEU A 33 10.15 9.15 19.02
C LEU A 33 9.19 9.96 18.13
N LYS A 34 8.50 10.97 18.68
CA LYS A 34 7.62 11.86 17.89
C LYS A 34 8.40 12.67 16.86
N LYS A 35 9.55 13.25 17.24
CA LYS A 35 10.39 14.03 16.33
C LYS A 35 10.85 13.15 15.17
N GLU A 36 11.32 11.94 15.46
CA GLU A 36 11.80 11.01 14.45
C GLU A 36 10.64 10.53 13.55
N ARG A 37 9.49 10.19 14.15
CA ARG A 37 8.30 9.80 13.38
C ARG A 37 7.82 10.91 12.45
N LYS A 38 7.85 12.16 12.90
CA LYS A 38 7.48 13.33 12.09
C LYS A 38 8.47 13.54 10.95
N ARG A 39 9.78 13.39 11.18
CA ARG A 39 10.81 13.47 10.13
C ARG A 39 10.56 12.42 9.04
N LEU A 40 10.45 11.15 9.42
CA LEU A 40 10.20 10.05 8.49
C LEU A 40 8.89 10.23 7.71
N TRP A 41 7.86 10.75 8.36
CA TRP A 41 6.60 11.05 7.69
C TRP A 41 6.69 12.19 6.68
N GLN A 42 7.51 13.22 6.96
CA GLN A 42 7.75 14.29 6.01
C GLN A 42 8.46 13.75 4.77
N GLU A 43 9.46 12.90 4.93
CA GLU A 43 10.15 12.22 3.83
C GLU A 43 9.19 11.31 3.03
N TRP A 44 8.35 10.53 3.72
CA TRP A 44 7.28 9.75 3.10
C TRP A 44 6.32 10.62 2.27
N ARG A 45 5.87 11.74 2.85
CA ARG A 45 4.95 12.66 2.18
C ARG A 45 5.60 13.29 0.96
N GLU A 46 6.86 13.69 1.06
CA GLU A 46 7.63 14.22 -0.07
C GLU A 46 7.81 13.19 -1.17
N LEU A 47 8.11 11.93 -0.82
CA LEU A 47 8.17 10.81 -1.76
C LEU A 47 6.86 10.64 -2.54
N VAL A 48 5.74 10.51 -1.83
CA VAL A 48 4.44 10.27 -2.46
C VAL A 48 4.05 11.44 -3.37
N LEU A 49 4.30 12.68 -2.93
CA LEU A 49 4.04 13.87 -3.75
C LEU A 49 5.00 13.99 -4.95
N ALA A 50 6.25 13.57 -4.81
CA ALA A 50 7.21 13.54 -5.91
C ALA A 50 6.81 12.52 -6.97
N ILE A 51 6.35 11.32 -6.56
CA ILE A 51 5.81 10.33 -7.50
C ILE A 51 4.58 10.91 -8.21
N TYR A 52 3.64 11.50 -7.47
CA TYR A 52 2.45 12.12 -8.07
C TYR A 52 2.81 13.18 -9.13
N LYS A 53 3.77 14.06 -8.83
CA LYS A 53 4.25 15.08 -9.78
C LYS A 53 4.98 14.49 -10.99
N GLY A 54 5.57 13.31 -10.85
CA GLY A 54 6.27 12.62 -11.92
C GLY A 54 5.35 11.79 -12.83
N LEU A 55 4.07 11.65 -12.49
CA LEU A 55 3.12 10.90 -13.33
C LEU A 55 3.00 11.54 -14.72
N PRO A 56 2.78 10.74 -15.78
CA PRO A 56 2.53 11.24 -17.12
C PRO A 56 1.33 12.20 -17.17
N ALA A 57 1.35 13.15 -18.12
CA ALA A 57 0.28 14.13 -18.26
C ALA A 57 -1.11 13.52 -18.54
N ASN A 58 -1.15 12.29 -19.07
CA ASN A 58 -2.36 11.52 -19.32
C ASN A 58 -2.76 10.58 -18.16
N SER A 59 -2.08 10.67 -17.01
CA SER A 59 -2.49 9.91 -15.82
C SER A 59 -3.87 10.36 -15.35
N GLU A 60 -4.72 9.40 -14.99
CA GLU A 60 -6.06 9.65 -14.47
C GLU A 60 -6.08 9.65 -12.93
N LEU A 61 -4.94 9.44 -12.28
CA LEU A 61 -4.86 9.41 -10.83
C LEU A 61 -5.09 10.80 -10.24
N ALA A 62 -6.03 10.88 -9.30
CA ALA A 62 -6.25 12.04 -8.46
C ALA A 62 -5.07 12.24 -7.50
N LYS A 63 -5.04 13.43 -6.88
CA LYS A 63 -4.08 13.75 -5.83
C LYS A 63 -4.14 12.67 -4.72
N PRO A 64 -2.98 12.12 -4.29
CA PRO A 64 -2.98 11.01 -3.35
C PRO A 64 -3.49 11.44 -1.97
N TYR A 65 -4.20 10.52 -1.32
CA TYR A 65 -4.41 10.60 0.12
C TYR A 65 -3.14 10.11 0.82
N ILE A 66 -2.68 10.85 1.84
CA ILE A 66 -1.51 10.51 2.64
C ILE A 66 -1.96 10.54 4.10
N GLU A 67 -1.87 9.41 4.80
CA GLU A 67 -2.26 9.31 6.20
C GLU A 67 -1.31 10.13 7.09
N SER A 68 -1.83 10.79 8.13
CA SER A 68 -1.02 11.46 9.15
C SER A 68 -0.26 10.46 10.02
N TRP A 69 0.98 10.77 10.38
CA TRP A 69 1.82 9.95 11.26
C TRP A 69 1.33 9.80 12.70
N THR A 70 0.43 10.68 13.12
CA THR A 70 -0.19 10.65 14.45
C THR A 70 -1.66 11.04 14.34
N ASN A 71 -2.45 10.51 15.25
CA ASN A 71 -3.67 11.17 15.71
C ASN A 71 -3.46 11.57 17.18
N GLY A 72 -4.34 12.36 17.79
CA GLY A 72 -4.16 12.86 19.17
C GLY A 72 -3.97 11.78 20.24
N TRP A 73 -4.20 10.51 19.91
CA TRP A 73 -4.18 9.39 20.84
C TRP A 73 -3.17 8.30 20.48
N GLN A 74 -2.65 8.31 19.25
CA GLN A 74 -1.83 7.24 18.70
C GLN A 74 -0.73 7.76 17.79
N MET A 75 0.44 7.14 17.90
CA MET A 75 1.53 7.23 16.93
C MET A 75 1.42 6.05 15.95
N LYS A 76 1.66 6.30 14.66
CA LYS A 76 1.56 5.27 13.63
C LYS A 76 2.88 4.51 13.49
N GLY A 77 2.80 3.18 13.53
CA GLY A 77 3.93 2.26 13.27
C GLY A 77 4.22 2.02 11.78
N HIS A 78 3.37 2.57 10.90
CA HIS A 78 3.54 2.54 9.45
C HIS A 78 3.07 3.86 8.86
N PHE A 79 3.44 4.13 7.62
CA PHE A 79 2.83 5.19 6.82
C PHE A 79 2.09 4.62 5.65
N PHE A 80 0.99 5.27 5.32
CA PHE A 80 0.07 4.80 4.29
C PHE A 80 -0.30 5.94 3.35
N ALA A 81 -0.37 5.62 2.06
CA ALA A 81 -0.85 6.53 1.04
C ALA A 81 -1.63 5.77 -0.03
N THR A 82 -2.54 6.45 -0.71
CA THR A 82 -3.33 5.85 -1.79
C THR A 82 -3.51 6.80 -2.95
N PHE A 83 -3.45 6.24 -4.14
CA PHE A 83 -3.85 6.85 -5.40
C PHE A 83 -5.15 6.18 -5.87
N ARG A 84 -6.07 7.02 -6.35
CA ARG A 84 -7.35 6.62 -6.95
C ARG A 84 -7.56 7.44 -8.21
N PHE A 85 -8.43 7.00 -9.10
CA PHE A 85 -8.79 7.83 -10.24
C PHE A 85 -9.59 9.08 -9.80
N ILE A 86 -9.49 10.13 -10.61
CA ILE A 86 -10.36 11.30 -10.52
C ILE A 86 -11.82 10.85 -10.60
N ASN A 87 -12.67 11.39 -9.71
CA ASN A 87 -14.08 11.00 -9.50
C ASN A 87 -14.29 9.61 -8.90
N TRP A 88 -13.24 8.87 -8.58
CA TRP A 88 -13.29 7.54 -7.94
C TRP A 88 -12.66 7.56 -6.54
N GLU A 89 -12.49 8.73 -5.93
CA GLU A 89 -11.78 8.93 -4.66
C GLU A 89 -12.45 8.20 -3.47
N GLN A 90 -13.73 7.85 -3.60
CA GLN A 90 -14.48 7.09 -2.61
C GLN A 90 -14.48 5.57 -2.83
N ASN A 91 -13.92 5.08 -3.95
CA ASN A 91 -13.87 3.67 -4.25
C ASN A 91 -12.91 2.89 -3.34
N ALA A 92 -13.23 1.62 -3.12
CA ALA A 92 -12.41 0.76 -2.28
C ALA A 92 -11.17 0.23 -3.01
N THR A 93 -11.26 -0.01 -4.33
CA THR A 93 -10.08 -0.28 -5.16
C THR A 93 -9.16 0.95 -5.20
N CYS A 94 -7.87 0.76 -4.98
CA CYS A 94 -6.88 1.82 -5.07
C CYS A 94 -5.47 1.26 -5.32
N ILE A 95 -4.56 2.11 -5.76
CA ILE A 95 -3.12 1.84 -5.65
C ILE A 95 -2.68 2.34 -4.28
N SER A 96 -2.17 1.45 -3.46
CA SER A 96 -1.68 1.72 -2.11
C SER A 96 -0.17 1.75 -2.07
N LEU A 97 0.38 2.59 -1.19
CA LEU A 97 1.74 2.47 -0.72
C LEU A 97 1.70 2.35 0.81
N LEU A 98 2.40 1.37 1.35
CA LEU A 98 2.52 1.15 2.79
C LEU A 98 3.98 0.97 3.15
N TRP A 99 4.48 1.75 4.11
CA TRP A 99 5.84 1.63 4.62
C TRP A 99 5.82 1.35 6.12
N ASN A 100 6.40 0.21 6.53
CA ASN A 100 6.55 -0.19 7.91
C ASN A 100 7.98 -0.67 8.20
N ALA A 101 8.21 -1.21 9.40
CA ALA A 101 9.54 -1.63 9.83
C ALA A 101 10.12 -2.84 9.07
N LYS A 102 9.30 -3.59 8.33
CA LYS A 102 9.74 -4.79 7.60
C LYS A 102 9.82 -4.57 6.10
N TYR A 103 8.91 -3.79 5.54
CA TYR A 103 8.81 -3.63 4.10
C TYR A 103 8.15 -2.29 3.70
N LEU A 104 8.35 -1.95 2.43
CA LEU A 104 7.58 -0.97 1.71
C LEU A 104 6.83 -1.69 0.58
N LYS A 105 5.51 -1.66 0.63
CA LYS A 105 4.60 -2.27 -0.34
C LYS A 105 4.07 -1.21 -1.28
N VAL A 106 4.02 -1.51 -2.57
CA VAL A 106 3.30 -0.72 -3.57
C VAL A 106 2.40 -1.68 -4.36
N GLY A 107 1.08 -1.47 -4.35
CA GLY A 107 0.17 -2.44 -4.96
C GLY A 107 -1.24 -1.93 -5.20
N LEU A 108 -1.90 -2.52 -6.21
CA LEU A 108 -3.32 -2.35 -6.50
C LEU A 108 -4.11 -3.31 -5.60
N GLU A 109 -4.99 -2.77 -4.77
CA GLU A 109 -5.70 -3.55 -3.76
C GLU A 109 -7.06 -2.96 -3.39
N TRP A 110 -7.82 -3.75 -2.62
CA TRP A 110 -9.11 -3.39 -2.07
C TRP A 110 -9.05 -2.92 -0.61
N GLN A 111 -9.72 -1.81 -0.30
CA GLN A 111 -9.86 -1.29 1.06
C GLN A 111 -11.26 -1.48 1.62
N ALA A 112 -11.45 -2.50 2.46
CA ALA A 112 -12.75 -2.88 3.00
C ALA A 112 -13.51 -1.74 3.72
N TYR A 113 -12.80 -0.81 4.39
CA TYR A 113 -13.45 0.32 5.08
C TYR A 113 -14.10 1.34 4.11
N LYS A 114 -13.72 1.33 2.82
CA LYS A 114 -14.33 2.12 1.74
C LYS A 114 -15.43 1.38 0.99
N ALA A 115 -15.69 0.10 1.33
CA ALA A 115 -16.62 -0.75 0.56
C ALA A 115 -18.02 -0.13 0.44
N LYS A 116 -18.53 0.51 1.49
CA LYS A 116 -19.88 1.12 1.48
C LYS A 116 -20.03 2.30 0.51
N SER A 117 -18.95 3.00 0.21
CA SER A 117 -18.93 4.15 -0.69
C SER A 117 -18.38 3.82 -2.07
N SER A 118 -18.06 2.54 -2.30
CA SER A 118 -17.46 2.07 -3.53
C SER A 118 -18.52 1.80 -4.57
N LEU A 119 -18.27 2.26 -5.80
CA LEU A 119 -19.09 1.92 -6.98
C LEU A 119 -18.98 0.43 -7.33
N LEU A 120 -17.85 -0.18 -6.96
CA LEU A 120 -17.57 -1.60 -7.14
C LEU A 120 -17.81 -2.33 -5.83
N ASP A 121 -18.33 -3.55 -5.89
CA ASP A 121 -18.21 -4.48 -4.77
C ASP A 121 -16.89 -5.27 -4.84
N VAL A 122 -16.60 -5.98 -3.74
CA VAL A 122 -15.36 -6.75 -3.60
C VAL A 122 -15.30 -7.94 -4.57
N SER A 123 -16.44 -8.52 -4.94
CA SER A 123 -16.51 -9.66 -5.86
C SER A 123 -16.11 -9.23 -7.27
N LEU A 124 -16.62 -8.09 -7.74
CA LEU A 124 -16.24 -7.50 -9.02
C LEU A 124 -14.76 -7.09 -9.01
N HIS A 125 -14.28 -6.43 -7.94
CA HIS A 125 -12.86 -6.14 -7.79
C HIS A 125 -12.00 -7.40 -7.94
N ASN A 126 -12.33 -8.46 -7.21
CA ASN A 126 -11.60 -9.73 -7.25
C ASN A 126 -11.63 -10.35 -8.65
N HIS A 127 -12.82 -10.42 -9.26
CA HIS A 127 -13.00 -11.00 -10.58
C HIS A 127 -12.12 -10.34 -11.65
N TYR A 128 -12.16 -9.01 -11.74
CA TYR A 128 -11.35 -8.30 -12.73
C TYR A 128 -9.87 -8.32 -12.41
N LEU A 129 -9.48 -8.20 -11.14
CA LEU A 129 -8.07 -8.23 -10.82
C LEU A 129 -7.47 -9.61 -11.12
N LEU A 130 -8.18 -10.70 -10.84
CA LEU A 130 -7.78 -12.07 -11.20
C LEU A 130 -7.60 -12.25 -12.71
N SER A 131 -8.52 -11.73 -13.53
CA SER A 131 -8.43 -11.87 -14.99
C SER A 131 -7.26 -11.08 -15.60
N LEU A 132 -6.79 -10.04 -14.91
CA LEU A 132 -5.66 -9.22 -15.33
C LEU A 132 -4.29 -9.74 -14.81
N LEU A 133 -4.25 -10.60 -13.80
CA LEU A 133 -2.98 -11.15 -13.27
C LEU A 133 -2.07 -11.77 -14.34
N PRO A 134 -2.57 -12.53 -15.34
CA PRO A 134 -1.73 -13.09 -16.40
C PRO A 134 -1.04 -12.04 -17.29
N GLU A 135 -1.51 -10.79 -17.29
CA GLU A 135 -0.92 -9.72 -18.11
C GLU A 135 0.35 -9.12 -17.49
N ILE A 136 0.59 -9.35 -16.19
CA ILE A 136 1.78 -8.84 -15.49
C ILE A 136 3.01 -9.55 -16.05
N LYS A 137 3.89 -8.81 -16.72
CA LYS A 137 5.05 -9.40 -17.42
C LYS A 137 6.16 -9.85 -16.47
N LYS A 138 6.38 -9.11 -15.38
CA LYS A 138 7.43 -9.39 -14.38
C LYS A 138 6.89 -10.15 -13.18
N VAL A 139 6.24 -11.28 -13.45
CA VAL A 139 5.54 -12.09 -12.42
C VAL A 139 6.41 -12.45 -11.21
N ASN A 140 7.71 -12.60 -11.40
CA ASN A 140 8.68 -12.96 -10.35
C ASN A 140 8.93 -11.85 -9.32
N HIS A 141 8.55 -10.61 -9.61
CA HIS A 141 8.70 -9.48 -8.68
C HIS A 141 7.38 -9.08 -8.03
N TYR A 142 6.28 -9.66 -8.48
CA TYR A 142 4.95 -9.38 -7.95
C TYR A 142 4.56 -10.42 -6.92
N SER A 143 3.87 -9.96 -5.90
CA SER A 143 3.20 -10.78 -4.91
C SER A 143 1.71 -10.48 -4.91
N VAL A 144 0.94 -11.44 -4.41
CA VAL A 144 -0.49 -11.35 -4.17
C VAL A 144 -0.81 -11.55 -2.70
N TRP A 145 -1.88 -10.92 -2.25
CA TRP A 145 -2.39 -11.01 -0.88
C TRP A 145 -3.89 -10.75 -0.87
N THR A 146 -4.53 -10.92 0.29
CA THR A 146 -5.93 -10.56 0.50
C THR A 146 -6.06 -9.60 1.67
N SER A 147 -7.19 -8.89 1.75
CA SER A 147 -7.53 -8.03 2.88
C SER A 147 -7.76 -8.79 4.20
N ALA A 148 -7.75 -10.13 4.18
CA ALA A 148 -7.83 -10.96 5.40
C ALA A 148 -6.51 -11.00 6.16
N LYS A 149 -5.39 -10.80 5.46
CA LYS A 149 -4.06 -10.97 6.02
C LYS A 149 -3.70 -9.81 6.94
N GLU A 150 -3.10 -10.14 8.08
CA GLU A 150 -2.49 -9.13 8.95
C GLU A 150 -1.25 -8.53 8.28
N GLU A 151 -0.91 -7.30 8.67
CA GLU A 151 0.15 -6.49 8.06
C GLU A 151 1.49 -7.23 7.91
N PHE A 152 1.88 -8.07 8.87
CA PHE A 152 3.18 -8.77 8.82
C PHE A 152 3.11 -10.21 8.30
N THR A 153 1.97 -10.63 7.74
CA THR A 153 1.84 -11.94 7.10
C THR A 153 2.71 -11.99 5.85
N PRO A 154 3.48 -13.09 5.62
CA PRO A 154 4.24 -13.25 4.38
C PRO A 154 3.35 -13.17 3.14
N PHE A 155 3.81 -12.44 2.13
CA PHE A 155 3.13 -12.33 0.84
C PHE A 155 3.38 -13.58 -0.01
N LEU A 156 2.43 -13.95 -0.87
CA LEU A 156 2.59 -15.04 -1.83
C LEU A 156 3.12 -14.48 -3.15
N LEU A 157 4.18 -15.06 -3.73
CA LEU A 157 4.63 -14.65 -5.05
C LEU A 157 3.57 -14.95 -6.11
N LEU A 158 3.43 -14.06 -7.11
CA LEU A 158 2.47 -14.24 -8.19
C LEU A 158 2.77 -15.50 -9.01
N THR A 159 4.04 -15.86 -9.18
CA THR A 159 4.45 -17.13 -9.82
C THR A 159 3.90 -18.34 -9.10
N ASP A 160 3.94 -18.33 -7.76
CA ASP A 160 3.44 -19.43 -6.95
C ASP A 160 1.90 -19.48 -7.03
N PHE A 161 1.24 -18.32 -6.99
CA PHE A 161 -0.20 -18.23 -7.18
C PHE A 161 -0.65 -18.81 -8.53
N GLN A 162 0.02 -18.44 -9.63
CA GLN A 162 -0.29 -18.92 -10.98
C GLN A 162 0.02 -20.41 -11.16
N ALA A 163 1.00 -20.95 -10.44
CA ALA A 163 1.28 -22.39 -10.38
C ALA A 163 0.27 -23.18 -9.51
N GLY A 164 -0.76 -22.53 -8.97
CA GLY A 164 -1.80 -23.16 -8.15
C GLY A 164 -1.35 -23.46 -6.72
N VAL A 165 -0.25 -22.85 -6.25
CA VAL A 165 0.44 -23.22 -5.00
C VAL A 165 -0.32 -22.80 -3.74
N LYS A 166 -1.35 -21.94 -3.81
CA LYS A 166 -2.18 -21.63 -2.64
C LYS A 166 -3.69 -21.52 -2.93
N LYS A 167 -4.41 -22.62 -2.64
CA LYS A 167 -5.88 -22.67 -2.52
C LYS A 167 -6.44 -21.69 -1.46
N GLU A 168 -5.63 -21.30 -0.48
CA GLU A 168 -6.00 -20.39 0.61
C GLU A 168 -6.47 -19.03 0.10
N ILE A 169 -5.77 -18.42 -0.87
CA ILE A 169 -6.18 -17.10 -1.40
C ILE A 169 -7.57 -17.20 -2.02
N LEU A 170 -7.84 -18.20 -2.84
CA LEU A 170 -9.15 -18.39 -3.46
C LEU A 170 -10.26 -18.53 -2.40
N SER A 171 -10.00 -19.32 -1.35
CA SER A 171 -10.95 -19.45 -0.23
C SER A 171 -11.15 -18.15 0.55
N GLU A 172 -10.12 -17.31 0.69
CA GLU A 172 -10.26 -15.99 1.31
C GLU A 172 -11.11 -15.04 0.45
N LEU A 173 -10.99 -15.10 -0.88
CA LEU A 173 -11.82 -14.31 -1.80
C LEU A 173 -13.30 -14.71 -1.72
N ASP A 174 -13.60 -16.01 -1.57
CA ASP A 174 -14.97 -16.51 -1.35
C ASP A 174 -15.61 -15.93 -0.08
N ASN A 175 -14.78 -15.63 0.92
CA ASN A 175 -15.19 -14.98 2.16
C ASN A 175 -15.29 -13.44 2.06
N LYS A 176 -15.41 -12.89 0.85
CA LYS A 176 -15.53 -11.45 0.56
C LYS A 176 -14.32 -10.62 1.00
N ASN A 177 -13.13 -11.23 1.08
CA ASN A 177 -11.89 -10.48 1.21
C ASN A 177 -11.45 -10.00 -0.17
N GLY A 178 -10.90 -8.79 -0.21
CA GLY A 178 -10.43 -8.20 -1.45
C GLY A 178 -9.01 -8.62 -1.79
N LEU A 179 -8.76 -8.87 -3.06
CA LEU A 179 -7.46 -9.23 -3.60
C LEU A 179 -6.53 -8.00 -3.65
N GLY A 180 -5.23 -8.25 -3.58
CA GLY A 180 -4.21 -7.25 -3.84
C GLY A 180 -3.06 -7.86 -4.63
N VAL A 181 -2.43 -7.04 -5.46
CA VAL A 181 -1.24 -7.40 -6.24
C VAL A 181 -0.27 -6.23 -6.33
N GLY A 182 1.02 -6.52 -6.23
CA GLY A 182 2.04 -5.47 -6.27
C GLY A 182 3.42 -5.98 -5.88
N VAL A 183 4.33 -5.05 -5.63
CA VAL A 183 5.73 -5.35 -5.32
C VAL A 183 6.01 -5.04 -3.85
N ILE A 184 6.76 -5.93 -3.21
CA ILE A 184 7.19 -5.81 -1.83
C ILE A 184 8.70 -5.55 -1.81
N PHE A 185 9.08 -4.39 -1.28
CA PHE A 185 10.47 -4.04 -1.01
C PHE A 185 10.74 -4.33 0.45
N GLU A 186 11.35 -5.48 0.75
CA GLU A 186 11.84 -5.77 2.09
C GLU A 186 12.83 -4.71 2.57
N LYS A 187 13.02 -4.59 3.88
CA LYS A 187 13.94 -3.65 4.52
C LYS A 187 15.30 -3.63 3.79
N ARG A 188 15.61 -2.49 3.19
CA ARG A 188 16.83 -2.24 2.42
C ARG A 188 17.07 -0.76 2.25
N ASP A 189 18.24 -0.41 1.73
CA ASP A 189 18.47 0.91 1.17
C ASP A 189 17.78 1.04 -0.19
N LEU A 190 17.07 2.16 -0.36
CA LEU A 190 16.41 2.62 -1.58
C LEU A 190 16.98 4.00 -1.92
N MET A 191 17.97 4.01 -2.81
CA MET A 191 18.71 5.23 -3.16
C MET A 191 17.86 6.23 -3.95
N ASN A 192 17.06 5.73 -4.89
CA ASN A 192 16.18 6.54 -5.74
C ASN A 192 14.74 5.98 -5.71
N PRO A 193 14.00 6.14 -4.60
CA PRO A 193 12.67 5.56 -4.44
C PRO A 193 11.65 6.12 -5.43
N VAL A 194 11.77 7.39 -5.87
CA VAL A 194 10.88 7.96 -6.90
C VAL A 194 11.07 7.24 -8.24
N GLU A 195 12.31 7.10 -8.71
CA GLU A 195 12.63 6.38 -9.96
C GLU A 195 12.23 4.90 -9.88
N THR A 196 12.29 4.31 -8.69
CA THR A 196 11.89 2.93 -8.44
C THR A 196 10.36 2.76 -8.50
N PHE A 197 9.61 3.68 -7.89
CA PHE A 197 8.17 3.52 -7.70
C PHE A 197 7.33 4.11 -8.82
N LEU A 198 7.81 5.15 -9.51
CA LEU A 198 7.04 5.78 -10.59
C LEU A 198 6.65 4.79 -11.71
N PRO A 199 7.57 3.97 -12.28
CA PRO A 199 7.19 2.99 -13.29
C PRO A 199 6.22 1.94 -12.77
N LEU A 200 6.36 1.55 -11.49
CA LEU A 200 5.48 0.59 -10.84
C LEU A 200 4.06 1.15 -10.66
N ILE A 201 3.93 2.40 -10.23
CA ILE A 201 2.62 3.06 -10.14
C ILE A 201 1.98 3.15 -11.53
N SER A 202 2.74 3.51 -12.57
CA SER A 202 2.19 3.54 -13.94
C SER A 202 1.74 2.17 -14.45
N GLU A 203 2.46 1.09 -14.13
CA GLU A 203 2.04 -0.28 -14.46
C GLU A 203 0.75 -0.66 -13.71
N LEU A 204 0.66 -0.34 -12.42
CA LEU A 204 -0.55 -0.59 -11.62
C LEU A 204 -1.73 0.29 -12.06
N GLU A 205 -1.48 1.53 -12.50
CA GLU A 205 -2.49 2.43 -13.07
C GLU A 205 -3.08 1.86 -14.34
N PHE A 206 -2.25 1.27 -15.21
CA PHE A 206 -2.71 0.60 -16.42
C PHE A 206 -3.61 -0.61 -16.11
N LEU A 207 -3.27 -1.43 -15.11
CA LEU A 207 -4.15 -2.52 -14.66
C LEU A 207 -5.45 -1.96 -14.09
N TYR A 208 -5.35 -0.91 -13.28
CA TYR A 208 -6.51 -0.29 -12.65
C TYR A 208 -7.46 0.35 -13.67
N SER A 209 -6.94 0.97 -14.74
CA SER A 209 -7.77 1.59 -15.79
C SER A 209 -8.54 0.55 -16.59
N LYS A 210 -7.94 -0.63 -16.84
CA LYS A 210 -8.65 -1.77 -17.42
C LYS A 210 -9.81 -2.24 -16.56
N MET A 211 -9.65 -2.24 -15.23
CA MET A 211 -10.78 -2.51 -14.34
C MET A 211 -11.86 -1.44 -14.53
N LYS A 212 -11.50 -0.15 -14.53
CA LYS A 212 -12.43 0.99 -14.68
C LYS A 212 -13.24 0.93 -15.99
N HIS A 213 -12.61 0.69 -17.13
CA HIS A 213 -13.27 0.71 -18.44
C HIS A 213 -14.36 -0.35 -18.62
N VAL A 214 -14.32 -1.45 -17.86
CA VAL A 214 -15.39 -2.46 -17.91
C VAL A 214 -16.70 -1.95 -17.28
N PHE A 215 -16.65 -0.86 -16.49
CA PHE A 215 -17.81 -0.30 -15.82
C PHE A 215 -18.41 0.92 -16.52
N GLU A 216 -17.68 1.54 -17.44
CA GLU A 216 -18.11 2.73 -18.19
C GLU A 216 -18.62 2.39 -19.60
N GLY A 217 -18.54 1.11 -20.01
CA GLY A 217 -19.09 0.58 -21.27
C GLY A 217 -20.27 -0.34 -21.04
#